data_AF-V5GE85-F1
#
_entry.id   AF-V5GE85-F1
#
_cell.length_a   1.000
_cell.length_b   1.000
_cell.length_c   1.000
_cell.angle_alpha   90.00
_cell.angle_beta   90.00
_cell.angle_gamma   90.00
#
_symmetry.space_group_name_H-M   'P 1'
#
loop_
_entity.id
_entity.type
_entity.pdbx_description
1 polymer ?
#
loop_
_entity_poly.entity_id
_entity_poly.type
_entity_poly.pdbx_seq_one_letter_code
_entity_poly.pdbx_strand_id
1 'polypeptide(L)'
;GREYLRVLNELIGDFDELLDRPEFLSVEKIKTIGSTFMAASGLNSYMRRQQRDPNEHLYALLDFAIEMQKVVNDFNRDLLEFNLILRIGYNFGDVTAAVIG
;
A
#
# COMPACT_ATOMS: atom_id res chain seq x y z
N GLY A 1 -6.53 -0.65 24.91
CA GLY A 1 -7.25 0.20 23.95
C GLY A 1 -6.31 1.05 23.11
N ARG A 2 -5.72 2.10 23.69
CA ARG A 2 -4.80 3.02 22.98
C ARG A 2 -3.53 2.36 22.45
N GLU A 3 -2.95 1.41 23.18
CA GLU A 3 -1.73 0.71 22.74
C GLU A 3 -1.92 -0.03 21.41
N TYR A 4 -3.05 -0.69 21.19
CA TYR A 4 -3.34 -1.35 19.90
C TYR A 4 -3.44 -0.35 18.74
N LEU A 5 -4.00 0.83 18.99
CA LEU A 5 -4.04 1.89 17.97
C LEU A 5 -2.66 2.47 17.69
N ARG A 6 -1.78 2.53 18.70
CA ARG A 6 -0.38 2.94 18.53
C ARG A 6 0.37 1.96 17.63
N VAL A 7 0.26 0.66 17.91
CA VAL A 7 0.86 -0.41 17.09
C VAL A 7 0.34 -0.35 15.65
N LEU A 8 -0.97 -0.18 15.47
CA LEU A 8 -1.55 -0.07 14.12
C LEU A 8 -1.03 1.19 13.39
N ASN A 9 -0.95 2.33 14.07
CA ASN A 9 -0.44 3.55 13.47
C ASN A 9 1.03 3.43 13.06
N GLU A 10 1.84 2.71 13.84
CA GLU A 10 3.24 2.44 13.53
C GLU A 10 3.34 1.58 12.25
N LEU A 11 2.59 0.48 12.18
CA LEU A 11 2.55 -0.36 10.97
C LEU A 11 2.05 0.40 9.72
N ILE A 12 1.05 1.27 9.87
CA ILE A 12 0.58 2.12 8.76
C ILE A 12 1.66 3.12 8.35
N GLY A 13 2.44 3.63 9.32
CA GLY A 13 3.62 4.47 9.06
C GLY A 13 4.65 3.75 8.21
N ASP A 14 4.98 2.50 8.54
CA ASP A 14 5.93 1.69 7.76
C ASP A 14 5.44 1.46 6.31
N PHE A 15 4.12 1.29 6.11
CA PHE A 15 3.54 1.22 4.77
C PHE A 15 3.60 2.56 4.02
N ASP A 16 3.48 3.68 4.73
CA ASP A 16 3.63 5.00 4.13
C ASP A 16 5.09 5.24 3.71
N GLU A 17 6.07 4.80 4.50
CA GLU A 17 7.49 4.86 4.13
C GLU A 17 7.83 4.00 2.90
N LEU A 18 7.11 2.88 2.69
CA LEU A 18 7.26 2.12 1.43
C LEU A 18 6.90 2.97 0.22
N LEU A 19 5.87 3.83 0.30
CA LEU A 19 5.44 4.65 -0.85
C LEU A 19 6.49 5.69 -1.28
N ASP A 20 7.39 6.07 -0.38
CA ASP A 20 8.47 7.02 -0.69
C ASP A 20 9.60 6.39 -1.54
N ARG A 21 9.60 5.06 -1.72
CA ARG A 21 10.62 4.38 -2.53
C ARG A 21 10.43 4.67 -4.03
N PRO A 22 11.51 4.92 -4.80
CA PRO A 22 11.43 5.27 -6.22
C PRO A 22 10.67 4.26 -7.10
N GLU A 23 10.76 2.97 -6.78
CA GLU A 23 10.05 1.89 -7.49
C GLU A 23 8.52 1.94 -7.29
N PHE A 24 8.03 2.59 -6.24
CA PHE A 24 6.61 2.68 -5.91
C PHE A 24 5.99 4.05 -6.20
N LEU A 25 6.70 4.93 -6.92
CA LEU A 25 6.20 6.26 -7.32
C LEU A 25 4.88 6.23 -8.11
N SER A 26 4.53 5.10 -8.73
CA SER A 26 3.26 4.95 -9.47
C SER A 26 2.10 4.45 -8.60
N VAL A 27 2.36 4.14 -7.33
CA VAL A 27 1.39 3.69 -6.33
C VAL A 27 0.97 4.87 -5.47
N GLU A 28 -0.34 5.08 -5.34
CA GLU A 28 -0.94 6.15 -4.55
C GLU A 28 -1.82 5.56 -3.46
N LYS A 29 -1.63 6.03 -2.23
CA LYS A 29 -2.55 5.73 -1.12
C LYS A 29 -3.88 6.44 -1.35
N ILE A 30 -4.97 5.69 -1.32
CA ILE A 30 -6.33 6.24 -1.40
C ILE A 30 -6.78 6.70 -0.01
N LYS A 31 -6.69 5.81 0.98
CA LYS A 31 -7.03 6.08 2.39
C LYS A 31 -6.73 4.87 3.27
N THR A 32 -6.74 5.13 4.57
CA THR A 32 -6.82 4.09 5.61
C THR A 32 -8.22 4.09 6.21
N ILE A 33 -8.88 2.93 6.29
CA ILE A 33 -10.20 2.75 6.90
C ILE A 33 -10.08 1.71 8.01
N GLY A 34 -10.03 2.16 9.27
CA GLY A 34 -9.74 1.26 10.39
C GLY A 34 -8.37 0.63 10.21
N SER A 35 -8.32 -0.71 10.12
CA SER A 35 -7.09 -1.48 9.84
C SER A 35 -6.84 -1.74 8.36
N THR A 36 -7.71 -1.25 7.47
CA THR A 36 -7.60 -1.48 6.03
C THR A 36 -6.80 -0.36 5.36
N PHE A 37 -5.67 -0.71 4.74
CA PHE A 37 -4.88 0.18 3.90
C PHE A 37 -5.32 0.02 2.44
N MET A 38 -5.75 1.12 1.79
CA MET A 38 -6.19 1.10 0.40
C MET A 38 -5.23 1.92 -0.46
N ALA A 39 -4.68 1.30 -1.49
CA ALA A 39 -3.82 1.91 -2.49
C ALA A 39 -4.28 1.55 -3.91
N ALA A 40 -3.94 2.39 -4.87
CA ALA A 40 -4.17 2.17 -6.29
C ALA A 40 -2.92 2.56 -7.07
N SER A 41 -2.77 2.08 -8.30
CA SER A 41 -1.71 2.53 -9.20
C SER A 41 -2.26 2.96 -10.54
N GLY A 42 -1.45 3.70 -11.29
CA GLY A 42 -1.83 4.18 -12.62
C GLY A 42 -2.84 5.33 -12.58
N LEU A 43 -3.02 6.05 -11.46
CA LEU A 43 -3.87 7.24 -11.46
C LEU A 43 -3.22 8.41 -12.21
N ASN A 44 -1.89 8.49 -12.16
CA ASN A 44 -1.11 9.50 -12.85
C ASN A 44 -0.98 9.22 -14.37
N SER A 45 -1.78 9.93 -15.17
CA SER A 45 -1.79 9.79 -16.63
C SER A 45 -0.47 10.19 -17.31
N TYR A 46 0.31 11.09 -16.70
CA TYR A 46 1.60 11.49 -17.25
C TYR A 46 2.63 10.39 -17.07
N MET A 47 2.74 9.81 -15.86
CA MET A 47 3.64 8.68 -15.61
C MET A 47 3.29 7.47 -16.46
N ARG A 48 2.01 7.12 -16.61
CA ARG A 48 1.58 6.02 -17.48
C ARG A 48 2.02 6.17 -18.94
N ARG A 49 2.10 7.40 -19.46
CA ARG A 49 2.57 7.65 -20.84
C ARG A 49 4.08 7.50 -21.01
N GLN A 50 4.84 7.61 -19.91
CA GLN A 50 6.31 7.46 -19.93
C GLN A 50 6.76 6.02 -19.76
N GLN A 51 5.89 5.16 -19.20
CA GLN A 51 6.16 3.74 -19.00
C GLN A 51 6.29 3.03 -20.35
N ARG A 52 7.20 2.05 -20.41
CA ARG A 52 7.44 1.28 -21.64
C ARG A 52 6.35 0.23 -21.85
N ASP A 53 5.89 -0.35 -20.75
CA ASP A 53 4.79 -1.31 -20.71
C ASP A 53 3.55 -0.64 -20.10
N PRO A 54 2.38 -0.67 -20.76
CA PRO A 54 1.12 -0.19 -20.18
C PRO A 54 0.78 -0.78 -18.81
N ASN A 55 1.27 -1.99 -18.51
CA ASN A 55 1.01 -2.72 -17.27
C ASN A 55 2.09 -2.51 -16.19
N GLU A 56 3.08 -1.65 -16.43
CA GLU A 56 4.19 -1.44 -15.49
C GLU A 56 3.72 -0.99 -14.10
N HIS A 57 2.69 -0.15 -14.04
CA HIS A 57 2.07 0.26 -12.78
C HIS A 57 1.36 -0.91 -12.04
N LEU A 58 0.89 -1.92 -12.76
CA LEU A 58 0.25 -3.10 -12.17
C LEU A 58 1.30 -3.97 -11.47
N TYR A 59 2.47 -4.14 -12.10
CA TYR A 59 3.62 -4.83 -11.51
C TYR A 59 4.11 -4.10 -10.26
N ALA A 60 4.30 -2.77 -10.34
CA ALA A 60 4.70 -1.98 -9.17
C ALA A 60 3.72 -2.11 -7.99
N LEU A 61 2.41 -2.16 -8.26
CA LEU A 61 1.40 -2.36 -7.22
C LEU A 61 1.45 -3.77 -6.61
N LEU A 62 1.75 -4.79 -7.42
CA LEU A 62 1.91 -6.16 -6.93
C LEU A 62 3.19 -6.31 -6.09
N ASP A 63 4.29 -5.71 -6.53
CA ASP A 63 5.55 -5.68 -5.79
C ASP A 63 5.38 -4.95 -4.46
N PHE A 64 4.65 -3.82 -4.46
CA PHE A 64 4.27 -3.13 -3.23
C PHE A 64 3.50 -4.05 -2.27
N ALA A 65 2.54 -4.82 -2.76
CA ALA A 65 1.80 -5.79 -1.94
C ALA A 65 2.69 -6.90 -1.34
N ILE A 66 3.71 -7.33 -2.07
CA ILE A 66 4.71 -8.30 -1.58
C ILE A 66 5.58 -7.65 -0.49
N GLU A 67 6.04 -6.42 -0.71
CA GLU A 67 6.83 -5.68 0.28
C GLU A 67 6.03 -5.39 1.56
N MET A 68 4.74 -5.05 1.46
CA MET A 68 3.86 -4.91 2.64
C MET A 68 3.80 -6.21 3.47
N GLN A 69 3.80 -7.36 2.82
CA GLN A 69 3.84 -8.66 3.49
C GLN A 69 5.16 -8.86 4.25
N LYS A 70 6.28 -8.42 3.67
CA LYS A 70 7.59 -8.45 4.35
C LYS A 70 7.61 -7.51 5.55
N VAL A 71 7.11 -6.28 5.40
CA VAL A 71 6.99 -5.32 6.50
C VAL A 71 6.20 -5.92 7.66
N VAL A 72 5.05 -6.55 7.41
CA VAL A 72 4.26 -7.20 8.48
C VAL A 72 5.02 -8.37 9.12
N ASN A 73 5.74 -9.16 8.32
CA ASN A 73 6.54 -10.26 8.86
C ASN A 73 7.69 -9.75 9.75
N ASP A 74 8.34 -8.66 9.37
CA ASP A 74 9.43 -8.06 10.13
C ASP A 74 8.89 -7.36 11.38
N PHE A 75 7.80 -6.61 11.25
CA PHE A 75 7.08 -6.01 12.38
C PHE A 75 6.65 -7.05 13.41
N ASN A 76 6.19 -8.22 12.97
CA ASN A 76 5.85 -9.34 13.87
C ASN A 76 7.05 -9.91 14.62
N ARG A 77 8.28 -9.77 14.12
CA ARG A 77 9.49 -10.22 14.86
C ARG A 77 9.77 -9.34 16.08
N ASP A 78 9.37 -8.08 16.00
CA ASP A 78 9.53 -7.11 17.09
C ASP A 78 8.37 -7.19 18.10
N LEU A 79 7.26 -7.85 17.74
CA LEU A 79 6.13 -8.12 18.62
C LEU A 79 6.35 -9.39 19.46
N LEU A 80 6.24 -9.27 20.80
CA LEU A 80 6.46 -10.39 21.73
C LEU A 80 5.19 -11.20 22.02
N GLU A 81 4.00 -10.60 21.91
CA GLU A 81 2.77 -11.17 22.48
C GLU A 81 1.76 -11.68 21.43
N PHE A 82 1.89 -11.28 20.15
CA PHE A 82 0.97 -11.67 19.09
C PHE A 82 1.57 -11.46 17.70
N ASN A 83 0.93 -12.08 16.69
CA ASN A 83 1.26 -11.88 15.28
C ASN A 83 0.08 -11.23 14.56
N LEU A 84 0.38 -10.24 13.72
CA LEU A 84 -0.54 -9.66 12.77
C LEU A 84 -0.58 -10.51 11.49
N ILE A 85 -1.77 -10.65 10.91
CA ILE A 85 -1.98 -11.39 9.66
C ILE A 85 -2.49 -10.40 8.61
N LEU A 86 -1.69 -10.16 7.58
CA LEU A 86 -2.09 -9.33 6.45
C LEU A 86 -2.79 -10.18 5.39
N ARG A 87 -3.92 -9.68 4.89
CA ARG A 87 -4.62 -10.24 3.71
C ARG A 87 -4.76 -9.14 2.68
N ILE A 88 -4.36 -9.42 1.45
CA ILE A 88 -4.37 -8.44 0.35
C ILE A 88 -5.31 -8.95 -0.74
N GLY A 89 -6.21 -8.08 -1.19
CA GLY A 89 -6.99 -8.27 -2.41
C GLY A 89 -6.40 -7.41 -3.53
N TYR A 90 -6.26 -8.00 -4.72
CA TYR A 90 -5.72 -7.31 -5.90
C TYR A 90 -6.73 -7.43 -7.04
N ASN A 91 -7.03 -6.32 -7.70
CA ASN A 91 -7.91 -6.27 -8.87
C ASN A 91 -7.48 -5.14 -9.80
N PHE A 92 -7.76 -5.28 -11.09
CA PHE A 92 -7.55 -4.24 -12.09
C PHE A 92 -8.78 -4.10 -12.99
N GLY A 93 -8.98 -2.90 -13.55
CA GLY A 93 -10.10 -2.58 -14.42
C GLY A 93 -10.39 -1.09 -14.42
N ASP A 94 -11.46 -0.72 -15.13
CA ASP A 94 -11.88 0.68 -15.20
C ASP A 94 -12.37 1.18 -13.84
N VAL A 95 -11.93 2.39 -13.47
CA VAL A 95 -12.30 3.04 -12.21
C VAL A 95 -12.67 4.49 -12.47
N THR A 96 -13.60 5.02 -11.65
CA THR A 96 -13.99 6.42 -11.68
C THR A 96 -13.33 7.16 -10.52
N ALA A 97 -12.49 8.14 -10.82
CA ALA A 97 -11.94 9.07 -9.84
C ALA A 97 -12.80 10.34 -9.75
N ALA A 98 -13.09 10.80 -8.54
CA ALA A 98 -13.84 12.02 -8.28
C ALA A 98 -13.32 12.72 -7.03
N VAL A 99 -13.42 14.05 -6.99
CA VAL A 99 -13.15 14.87 -5.81
C VAL A 99 -14.49 15.22 -5.18
N ILE A 100 -14.66 14.92 -3.90
CA ILE A 100 -15.84 15.28 -3.11
C ILE A 100 -15.36 16.21 -2.00
N GLY A 101 -16.01 17.37 -1.87
CA GLY A 101 -15.75 18.39 -0.85
C GLY A 101 -16.92 18.57 0.10
#